data_AF-A0A970PLV8-F1
#
_entry.id   AF-A0A970PLV8-F1
#
_cell.length_a   1.000
_cell.length_b   1.000
_cell.length_c   1.000
_cell.angle_alpha   90.00
_cell.angle_beta   90.00
_cell.angle_gamma   90.00
#
_symmetry.space_group_name_H-M   'P 1'
#
loop_
_entity.id
_entity.type
_entity.pdbx_description
1 polymer ?
#
loop_
_entity_poly.entity_id
_entity_poly.type
_entity_poly.pdbx_seq_one_letter_code
_entity_poly.pdbx_strand_id
1 'polypeptide(L)'
;MISTPAFIESLGLLKEGDLNILRQHRGSRLDESLDGFDLFTSLWWPLRRISPRAPRREVAWLIAKLFAEYRFEQVVDQSIPSMLGSICRRLKSQEEKQLMIRKFELLLATDLDLLEHHLAAKMKIIKDHKYSELDWVKLTDDLSIWDRQRIRQEWVRSFITTYERKKQEDKDVD
;
A
#
# COMPACT_ATOMS: atom_id res chain seq x y z
N MET A 1 -14.68 -1.39 -17.80
CA MET A 1 -14.44 -1.20 -16.35
C MET A 1 -13.48 -2.29 -15.90
N ILE A 2 -12.78 -2.11 -14.77
CA ILE A 2 -11.83 -3.06 -14.13
C ILE A 2 -10.38 -3.01 -14.70
N SER A 3 -9.66 -1.91 -14.48
CA SER A 3 -8.22 -1.85 -14.83
C SER A 3 -7.30 -2.13 -13.65
N THR A 4 -7.58 -1.56 -12.47
CA THR A 4 -6.76 -1.80 -11.27
C THR A 4 -6.87 -3.24 -10.76
N PRO A 5 -8.06 -3.86 -10.66
CA PRO A 5 -8.13 -5.26 -10.24
C PRO A 5 -7.43 -6.21 -11.21
N ALA A 6 -7.55 -5.98 -12.52
CA ALA A 6 -6.84 -6.76 -13.54
C ALA A 6 -5.30 -6.60 -13.42
N PHE A 7 -4.82 -5.41 -13.03
CA PHE A 7 -3.40 -5.20 -12.74
C PHE A 7 -2.95 -6.02 -11.53
N ILE A 8 -3.69 -5.98 -10.42
CA ILE A 8 -3.37 -6.76 -9.22
C ILE A 8 -3.44 -8.27 -9.50
N GLU A 9 -4.43 -8.72 -10.27
CA GLU A 9 -4.53 -10.11 -10.71
C GLU A 9 -3.29 -10.52 -11.52
N SER A 10 -2.83 -9.67 -12.46
CA SER A 10 -1.62 -9.95 -13.24
C SER A 10 -0.36 -10.08 -12.38
N LEU A 11 -0.24 -9.31 -11.29
CA LEU A 11 0.86 -9.44 -10.33
C LEU A 11 0.79 -10.76 -9.55
N GLY A 12 -0.42 -11.26 -9.28
CA GLY A 12 -0.65 -12.56 -8.67
C GLY A 12 -0.22 -13.75 -9.52
N LEU A 13 -0.16 -13.58 -10.85
CA LEU A 13 0.24 -14.60 -11.81
C LEU A 13 1.75 -14.65 -12.08
N LEU A 14 2.52 -13.72 -11.54
CA LEU A 14 3.96 -13.65 -11.74
C LEU A 14 4.70 -14.83 -11.10
N LYS A 15 5.72 -15.33 -11.80
CA LYS A 15 6.59 -16.40 -11.30
C LYS A 15 7.65 -15.83 -10.35
N GLU A 16 8.19 -16.67 -9.45
CA GLU A 16 9.16 -16.21 -8.46
C GLU A 16 10.41 -15.54 -9.07
N GLY A 17 10.81 -15.92 -10.29
CA GLY A 17 11.87 -15.24 -11.03
C GLY A 17 11.54 -13.78 -11.36
N ASP A 18 10.36 -13.52 -11.92
CA ASP A 18 9.88 -12.16 -12.24
C ASP A 18 9.78 -11.31 -10.98
N LEU A 19 9.34 -11.94 -9.89
CA LEU A 19 9.19 -11.31 -8.59
C LEU A 19 10.54 -10.95 -7.98
N ASN A 20 11.55 -11.79 -8.17
CA ASN A 20 12.91 -11.49 -7.76
C ASN A 20 13.48 -10.29 -8.53
N ILE A 21 13.21 -10.18 -9.84
CA ILE A 21 13.60 -9.01 -10.64
C ILE A 21 12.95 -7.74 -10.04
N LEU A 22 11.65 -7.77 -9.76
CA LEU A 22 10.97 -6.62 -9.13
C LEU A 22 11.56 -6.24 -7.77
N ARG A 23 11.97 -7.23 -6.94
CA ARG A 23 12.64 -6.96 -5.66
C ARG A 23 14.02 -6.32 -5.82
N GLN A 24 14.75 -6.64 -6.89
CA GLN A 24 16.06 -6.05 -7.15
C GLN A 24 15.98 -4.56 -7.51
N HIS A 25 14.84 -4.09 -8.01
CA HIS A 25 14.61 -2.68 -8.37
C HIS A 25 14.03 -1.81 -7.25
N ARG A 26 14.15 -2.25 -5.99
CA ARG A 26 13.76 -1.44 -4.84
C ARG A 26 14.50 -0.11 -4.81
N GLY A 27 13.75 0.97 -4.59
CA GLY A 27 14.29 2.33 -4.60
C GLY A 27 14.72 2.84 -5.98
N SER A 28 14.68 1.99 -7.02
CA SER A 28 15.00 2.41 -8.38
C SER A 28 13.78 2.94 -9.11
N ARG A 29 14.02 3.95 -9.95
CA ARG A 29 13.03 4.44 -10.90
C ARG A 29 12.87 3.45 -12.06
N LEU A 30 11.75 3.57 -12.76
CA LEU A 30 11.42 2.67 -13.87
C LEU A 30 12.41 2.78 -15.04
N ASP A 31 13.00 3.96 -15.24
CA ASP A 31 13.94 4.28 -16.31
C ASP A 31 15.39 3.88 -16.02
N GLU A 32 15.68 3.32 -14.85
CA GLU A 32 17.05 2.99 -14.42
C GLU A 32 17.51 1.58 -14.84
N SER A 33 16.60 0.72 -15.33
CA SER A 33 16.95 -0.63 -15.78
C SER A 33 16.07 -1.10 -16.92
N LEU A 34 16.70 -1.65 -17.96
CA LEU A 34 16.01 -2.22 -19.10
C LEU A 34 15.20 -3.47 -18.72
N ASP A 35 15.77 -4.38 -17.93
CA ASP A 35 15.09 -5.63 -17.52
C ASP A 35 13.85 -5.34 -16.67
N GLY A 36 13.96 -4.41 -15.72
CA GLY A 36 12.83 -3.95 -14.90
C GLY A 36 11.76 -3.26 -15.75
N PHE A 37 12.18 -2.44 -16.73
CA PHE A 37 11.29 -1.77 -17.67
C PHE A 37 10.53 -2.76 -18.56
N ASP A 38 11.22 -3.73 -19.16
CA ASP A 38 10.61 -4.73 -20.06
C ASP A 38 9.61 -5.61 -19.31
N LEU A 39 9.98 -6.09 -18.12
CA LEU A 39 9.07 -6.83 -17.26
C LEU A 39 7.84 -5.99 -16.91
N PHE A 40 8.04 -4.76 -16.43
CA PHE A 40 6.94 -3.88 -16.03
C PHE A 40 6.01 -3.53 -17.20
N THR A 41 6.57 -3.19 -18.36
CA THR A 41 5.77 -2.81 -19.52
C THR A 41 4.95 -3.98 -20.05
N SER A 42 5.46 -5.22 -19.98
CA SER A 42 4.70 -6.42 -20.32
C SER A 42 3.43 -6.59 -19.47
N LEU A 43 3.46 -6.14 -18.20
CA LEU A 43 2.35 -6.21 -17.26
C LEU A 43 1.37 -5.04 -17.42
N TRP A 44 1.91 -3.82 -17.47
CA TRP A 44 1.10 -2.61 -17.38
C TRP A 44 0.55 -2.12 -18.72
N TRP A 45 1.34 -2.22 -19.80
CA TRP A 45 0.96 -1.65 -21.10
C TRP A 45 -0.30 -2.27 -21.72
N PRO A 46 -0.51 -3.60 -21.70
CA PRO A 46 -1.73 -4.19 -22.23
C PRO A 46 -3.00 -3.62 -21.58
N LEU A 47 -2.97 -3.41 -20.27
CA LEU A 47 -4.07 -2.83 -19.50
C LEU A 47 -4.30 -1.36 -19.84
N ARG A 48 -3.20 -0.58 -19.94
CA ARG A 48 -3.27 0.84 -20.29
C ARG A 48 -3.80 1.08 -21.70
N ARG A 49 -3.42 0.22 -22.65
CA ARG A 49 -3.89 0.29 -24.04
C ARG A 49 -5.40 0.09 -24.12
N ILE A 50 -5.97 -0.77 -23.28
CA ILE A 50 -7.40 -1.09 -23.26
C ILE A 50 -8.19 -0.05 -22.47
N SER A 51 -7.63 0.47 -21.37
CA SER A 51 -8.33 1.43 -20.52
C SER A 51 -7.44 2.60 -20.08
N PRO A 52 -7.86 3.86 -20.33
CA PRO A 52 -7.16 5.03 -19.80
C PRO A 52 -7.25 5.11 -18.27
N ARG A 53 -8.12 4.31 -17.65
CA ARG A 53 -8.27 4.19 -16.19
C ARG A 53 -7.25 3.24 -15.56
N ALA A 54 -6.34 2.62 -16.32
CA ALA A 54 -5.25 1.85 -15.74
C ALA A 54 -4.43 2.70 -14.77
N PRO A 55 -3.90 2.10 -13.67
CA PRO A 55 -3.10 2.83 -12.69
C PRO A 55 -2.03 3.67 -13.36
N ARG A 56 -1.73 4.83 -12.76
CA ARG A 56 -0.63 5.69 -13.24
C ARG A 56 0.65 4.86 -13.26
N ARG A 57 1.51 5.11 -14.26
CA ARG A 57 2.71 4.30 -14.51
C ARG A 57 3.61 4.22 -13.28
N GLU A 58 3.86 5.35 -12.65
CA GLU A 58 4.72 5.48 -11.48
C GLU A 58 4.13 4.72 -10.26
N VAL A 59 2.81 4.76 -10.11
CA VAL A 59 2.09 4.02 -9.07
C VAL A 59 2.09 2.52 -9.34
N ALA A 60 1.83 2.11 -10.58
CA ALA A 60 1.88 0.70 -10.97
C ALA A 60 3.27 0.12 -10.70
N TRP A 61 4.33 0.88 -11.01
CA TRP A 61 5.71 0.46 -10.72
C TRP A 61 5.98 0.32 -9.22
N LEU A 62 5.57 1.31 -8.43
CA LEU A 62 5.64 1.25 -6.97
C LEU A 62 4.91 0.02 -6.41
N ILE A 63 3.67 -0.22 -6.85
CA ILE A 63 2.85 -1.34 -6.41
C ILE A 63 3.48 -2.68 -6.80
N ALA A 64 3.99 -2.83 -8.02
CA ALA A 64 4.64 -4.07 -8.46
C ALA A 64 5.83 -4.44 -7.54
N LYS A 65 6.66 -3.46 -7.19
CA LYS A 65 7.80 -3.67 -6.28
C LYS A 65 7.36 -4.02 -4.86
N LEU A 66 6.35 -3.33 -4.33
CA LEU A 66 5.80 -3.61 -3.00
C LEU A 66 5.12 -4.99 -2.95
N PHE A 67 4.36 -5.36 -3.97
CA PHE A 67 3.70 -6.65 -4.09
C PHE A 67 4.71 -7.81 -4.17
N ALA A 68 5.79 -7.61 -4.92
CA ALA A 68 6.84 -8.60 -5.04
C ALA A 68 7.46 -8.96 -3.69
N GLU A 69 7.67 -7.96 -2.83
CA GLU A 69 8.17 -8.15 -1.47
C GLU A 69 7.13 -8.67 -0.49
N TYR A 70 6.01 -7.96 -0.40
CA TYR A 70 5.02 -8.13 0.62
C TYR A 70 3.85 -8.88 0.00
N ARG A 71 3.85 -10.20 0.11
CA ARG A 71 2.83 -11.11 -0.42
C ARG A 71 1.55 -11.11 0.41
N PHE A 72 0.89 -9.97 0.53
CA PHE A 72 -0.42 -9.93 1.17
C PHE A 72 -1.48 -10.44 0.20
N GLU A 73 -2.42 -11.25 0.69
CA GLU A 73 -3.60 -11.67 -0.04
C GLU A 73 -4.51 -10.47 -0.30
N GLN A 74 -5.06 -10.36 -1.51
CA GLN A 74 -6.00 -9.30 -1.85
C GLN A 74 -7.32 -9.50 -1.11
N VAL A 75 -7.67 -8.56 -0.22
CA VAL A 75 -8.95 -8.55 0.50
C VAL A 75 -9.53 -7.14 0.49
N VAL A 76 -10.83 -7.01 0.23
CA VAL A 76 -11.51 -5.71 0.19
C VAL A 76 -11.57 -5.09 1.60
N ASP A 77 -11.41 -3.77 1.67
CA ASP A 77 -11.50 -2.96 2.90
C ASP A 77 -10.39 -3.18 3.94
N GLN A 78 -9.43 -4.06 3.68
CA GLN A 78 -8.27 -4.27 4.53
C GLN A 78 -7.14 -3.26 4.20
N SER A 79 -7.26 -2.03 4.70
CA SER A 79 -6.33 -0.93 4.35
C SER A 79 -5.09 -0.82 5.25
N ILE A 80 -3.99 -0.26 4.73
CA ILE A 80 -2.81 0.13 5.54
C ILE A 80 -3.18 1.01 6.75
N PRO A 81 -3.93 2.13 6.60
CA PRO A 81 -4.25 2.99 7.75
C PRO A 81 -5.07 2.28 8.83
N SER A 82 -6.06 1.44 8.47
CA SER A 82 -6.83 0.68 9.46
C SER A 82 -5.98 -0.34 10.20
N MET A 83 -5.09 -1.06 9.50
CA MET A 83 -4.14 -1.99 10.12
C MET A 83 -3.19 -1.28 11.08
N LEU A 84 -2.60 -0.16 10.67
CA LEU A 84 -1.71 0.62 11.53
C LEU A 84 -2.47 1.18 12.76
N GLY A 85 -3.71 1.62 12.61
CA GLY A 85 -4.54 2.06 13.74
C GLY A 85 -4.80 0.93 14.73
N SER A 86 -5.13 -0.27 14.23
CA SER A 86 -5.28 -1.49 15.04
C SER A 86 -4.01 -1.85 15.79
N ILE A 87 -2.86 -1.80 15.12
CA ILE A 87 -1.56 -2.09 15.73
C ILE A 87 -1.24 -1.05 16.80
N CYS A 88 -1.36 0.25 16.47
CA CYS A 88 -1.08 1.35 17.39
C CYS A 88 -1.90 1.24 18.67
N ARG A 89 -3.18 0.87 18.56
CA ARG A 89 -4.07 0.62 19.70
C ARG A 89 -3.56 -0.47 20.64
N ARG A 90 -2.96 -1.53 20.09
CA ARG A 90 -2.45 -2.69 20.86
C ARG A 90 -1.08 -2.46 21.49
N LEU A 91 -0.36 -1.42 21.10
CA LEU A 91 0.90 -1.04 21.74
C LEU A 91 0.66 -0.68 23.21
N LYS A 92 1.59 -1.07 24.08
CA LYS A 92 1.48 -0.82 25.53
C LYS A 92 2.10 0.52 25.91
N SER A 93 3.25 0.87 25.32
CA SER A 93 3.93 2.12 25.62
C SER A 93 3.29 3.29 24.89
N GLN A 94 3.11 4.40 25.61
CA GLN A 94 2.67 5.65 25.00
C GLN A 94 3.73 6.21 24.04
N GLU A 95 5.02 6.00 24.33
CA GLU A 95 6.12 6.44 23.47
C GLU A 95 6.10 5.71 22.13
N GLU A 96 5.86 4.39 22.14
CA GLU A 96 5.73 3.58 20.92
C GLU A 96 4.53 4.04 20.09
N LYS A 97 3.40 4.37 20.72
CA LYS A 97 2.22 4.93 20.05
C LYS A 97 2.55 6.24 19.36
N GLN A 98 3.16 7.18 20.08
CA GLN A 98 3.53 8.48 19.53
C GLN A 98 4.54 8.35 18.38
N LEU A 99 5.50 7.44 18.50
CA LEU A 99 6.44 7.16 17.42
C LEU A 99 5.73 6.59 16.19
N MET A 100 4.78 5.69 16.36
CA MET A 100 4.00 5.13 15.25
C MET A 100 3.15 6.20 14.55
N ILE A 101 2.49 7.07 15.33
CA ILE A 101 1.70 8.20 14.83
C ILE A 101 2.58 9.14 14.01
N ARG A 102 3.71 9.60 14.57
CA ARG A 102 4.65 10.49 13.84
C ARG A 102 5.16 9.86 12.55
N LYS A 103 5.49 8.57 12.57
CA LYS A 103 5.94 7.87 11.36
C LYS A 103 4.79 7.69 10.35
N PHE A 104 3.53 7.65 10.78
CA PHE A 104 2.37 7.61 9.88
C PHE A 104 2.07 9.00 9.29
N GLU A 105 2.14 10.06 10.10
CA GLU A 105 2.06 11.45 9.62
C GLU A 105 3.14 11.75 8.58
N LEU A 106 4.37 11.29 8.83
CA LEU A 106 5.46 11.43 7.86
C LEU A 106 5.11 10.77 6.53
N LEU A 107 4.59 9.54 6.55
CA LEU A 107 4.13 8.85 5.34
C LEU A 107 3.08 9.68 4.58
N LEU A 108 2.11 10.27 5.28
CA LEU A 108 1.09 11.10 4.67
C LEU A 108 1.65 12.39 4.06
N ALA A 109 2.71 12.94 4.64
CA ALA A 109 3.36 14.15 4.14
C ALA A 109 4.38 13.89 3.01
N THR A 110 4.70 12.63 2.73
CA THR A 110 5.67 12.24 1.70
C THR A 110 5.05 12.28 0.30
N ASP A 111 5.75 12.91 -0.64
CA ASP A 111 5.39 12.90 -2.06
C ASP A 111 5.51 11.49 -2.66
N LEU A 112 4.74 11.22 -3.72
CA LEU A 112 4.64 9.88 -4.32
C LEU A 112 6.01 9.28 -4.68
N ASP A 113 6.92 10.09 -5.21
CA ASP A 113 8.25 9.65 -5.67
C ASP A 113 9.16 9.17 -4.53
N LEU A 114 8.90 9.60 -3.30
CA LEU A 114 9.65 9.24 -2.10
C LEU A 114 8.90 8.22 -1.23
N LEU A 115 7.70 7.83 -1.64
CA LEU A 115 6.76 7.10 -0.80
C LEU A 115 7.15 5.63 -0.58
N GLU A 116 7.92 5.04 -1.50
CA GLU A 116 8.28 3.62 -1.48
C GLU A 116 8.90 3.19 -0.15
N HIS A 117 9.92 3.92 0.31
CA HIS A 117 10.63 3.59 1.54
C HIS A 117 9.69 3.63 2.76
N HIS A 118 8.84 4.65 2.82
CA HIS A 118 7.90 4.83 3.92
C HIS A 118 6.79 3.76 3.92
N LEU A 119 6.25 3.42 2.75
CA LEU A 119 5.26 2.34 2.60
C LEU A 119 5.86 0.98 2.95
N ALA A 120 7.03 0.64 2.40
CA ALA A 120 7.72 -0.62 2.70
C ALA A 120 7.95 -0.77 4.21
N ALA A 121 8.37 0.29 4.89
CA ALA A 121 8.50 0.29 6.34
C ALA A 121 7.17 0.00 7.06
N LYS A 122 6.03 0.53 6.59
CA LYS A 122 4.70 0.20 7.17
C LYS A 122 4.29 -1.22 6.90
N MET A 123 4.48 -1.69 5.67
CA MET A 123 4.12 -3.04 5.26
C MET A 123 4.94 -4.07 6.03
N LYS A 124 6.21 -3.79 6.31
CA LYS A 124 7.02 -4.59 7.23
C LYS A 124 6.40 -4.66 8.62
N ILE A 125 6.06 -3.52 9.23
CA ILE A 125 5.40 -3.49 10.54
C ILE A 125 4.09 -4.30 10.53
N ILE A 126 3.26 -4.11 9.50
CA ILE A 126 2.00 -4.84 9.31
C ILE A 126 2.23 -6.36 9.26
N LYS A 127 3.21 -6.80 8.47
CA LYS A 127 3.61 -8.21 8.35
C LYS A 127 4.17 -8.77 9.66
N ASP A 128 4.99 -8.00 10.37
CA ASP A 128 5.56 -8.38 11.67
C ASP A 128 4.44 -8.58 12.72
N HIS A 129 3.35 -7.81 12.61
CA HIS A 129 2.12 -7.95 13.37
C HIS A 129 1.13 -9.00 12.85
N LYS A 130 1.59 -9.91 11.97
CA LYS A 130 0.87 -11.10 11.49
C LYS A 130 -0.36 -10.85 10.64
N TYR A 131 -0.49 -9.66 10.06
CA TYR A 131 -1.44 -9.47 8.97
C TYR A 131 -0.92 -10.18 7.71
N SER A 132 -1.80 -10.88 7.02
CA SER A 132 -1.54 -11.57 5.75
C SER A 132 -2.36 -11.00 4.59
N GLU A 133 -3.22 -10.02 4.85
CA GLU A 133 -4.22 -9.50 3.92
C GLU A 133 -4.05 -8.00 3.71
N LEU A 134 -4.34 -7.52 2.50
CA LEU A 134 -4.31 -6.11 2.13
C LEU A 134 -5.22 -5.85 0.93
N ASP A 135 -5.91 -4.71 0.94
CA ASP A 135 -6.60 -4.21 -0.23
C ASP A 135 -5.62 -3.50 -1.19
N TRP A 136 -4.94 -4.27 -2.03
CA TRP A 136 -4.04 -3.77 -3.06
C TRP A 136 -4.75 -2.92 -4.09
N VAL A 137 -5.99 -3.26 -4.44
CA VAL A 137 -6.79 -2.48 -5.40
C VAL A 137 -7.00 -1.08 -4.84
N LYS A 138 -7.52 -0.99 -3.61
CA LYS A 138 -7.73 0.31 -2.96
C LYS A 138 -6.41 1.05 -2.76
N LEU A 139 -5.34 0.38 -2.35
CA LEU A 139 -4.02 1.00 -2.21
C LEU A 139 -3.57 1.62 -3.54
N THR A 140 -3.69 0.88 -4.63
CA THR A 140 -3.28 1.35 -5.97
C THR A 140 -4.12 2.54 -6.44
N ASP A 141 -5.43 2.50 -6.20
CA ASP A 141 -6.32 3.60 -6.56
C ASP A 141 -6.06 4.85 -5.70
N ASP A 142 -5.88 4.69 -4.39
CA ASP A 142 -5.57 5.78 -3.46
C ASP A 142 -4.23 6.45 -3.85
N LEU A 143 -3.19 5.66 -4.16
CA LEU A 143 -1.89 6.20 -4.57
C LEU A 143 -1.93 6.87 -5.96
N SER A 144 -2.82 6.43 -6.87
CA SER A 144 -3.00 7.05 -8.19
C SER A 144 -3.46 8.51 -8.11
N ILE A 145 -4.06 8.91 -6.98
CA ILE A 145 -4.49 10.26 -6.69
C ILE A 145 -3.91 10.78 -5.37
N TRP A 146 -2.72 10.30 -4.99
CA TRP A 146 -2.06 10.60 -3.72
C TRP A 146 -1.92 12.11 -3.45
N ASP A 147 -1.66 12.91 -4.49
CA ASP A 147 -1.49 14.36 -4.40
C ASP A 147 -2.75 15.07 -3.86
N ARG A 148 -3.92 14.43 -4.00
CA ARG A 148 -5.19 14.96 -3.49
C ARG A 148 -5.25 14.82 -1.97
N GLN A 149 -5.28 15.95 -1.28
CA GLN A 149 -5.39 16.01 0.18
C GLN A 149 -6.55 15.18 0.74
N ARG A 150 -7.65 15.04 0.00
CA ARG A 150 -8.80 14.21 0.39
C ARG A 150 -8.40 12.76 0.70
N ILE A 151 -7.51 12.15 -0.09
CA ILE A 151 -7.10 10.75 0.14
C ILE A 151 -6.30 10.63 1.44
N ARG A 152 -5.40 11.59 1.70
CA ARG A 152 -4.66 11.64 2.96
C ARG A 152 -5.59 11.82 4.16
N GLN A 153 -6.64 12.64 4.04
CA GLN A 153 -7.66 12.79 5.07
C GLN A 153 -8.47 11.51 5.30
N GLU A 154 -8.82 10.78 4.23
CA GLU A 154 -9.49 9.48 4.33
C GLU A 154 -8.61 8.45 5.05
N TRP A 155 -7.30 8.44 4.77
CA TRP A 155 -6.33 7.60 5.49
C TRP A 155 -6.23 7.96 6.98
N VAL A 156 -6.19 9.25 7.32
CA VAL A 156 -6.23 9.71 8.72
C VAL A 156 -7.50 9.23 9.42
N ARG A 157 -8.68 9.41 8.78
CA ARG A 157 -9.95 8.95 9.35
C ARG A 157 -9.96 7.45 9.59
N SER A 158 -9.53 6.65 8.61
CA SER A 158 -9.45 5.18 8.75
C SER A 158 -8.55 4.75 9.92
N PHE A 159 -7.38 5.40 10.04
CA PHE A 159 -6.45 5.18 11.15
C PHE A 159 -7.11 5.53 12.51
N ILE A 160 -7.66 6.74 12.65
CA ILE A 160 -8.27 7.23 13.90
C ILE A 160 -9.44 6.35 14.30
N THR A 161 -10.38 6.07 13.40
CA THR A 161 -11.54 5.21 13.68
C THR A 161 -11.11 3.86 14.25
N THR A 162 -10.07 3.26 13.69
CA THR A 162 -9.59 1.95 14.14
C THR A 162 -8.78 2.04 15.44
N TYR A 163 -8.01 3.12 15.61
CA TYR A 163 -7.25 3.41 16.81
C TYR A 163 -8.16 3.68 18.03
N GLU A 164 -9.25 4.42 17.84
CA GLU A 164 -10.16 4.89 18.90
C GLU A 164 -11.34 3.95 19.20
N ARG A 165 -11.51 2.84 18.46
CA ARG A 165 -12.67 1.92 18.54
C ARG A 165 -13.05 1.42 19.95
N LYS A 166 -12.22 1.63 20.97
CA LYS A 166 -12.50 1.31 22.38
C LYS A 166 -13.52 2.23 23.07
N LYS A 167 -13.97 3.34 22.50
CA LYS A 167 -14.90 4.26 23.19
C LYS A 167 -16.39 3.87 23.08
N GLN A 168 -16.74 2.93 22.19
CA GLN A 168 -18.13 2.50 21.95
C GLN A 168 -18.47 1.15 22.59
N GLU A 169 -17.56 0.17 22.58
CA GLU A 169 -17.82 -1.19 23.07
C GLU A 169 -18.01 -1.25 24.62
N ASP A 170 -17.53 -0.26 25.38
CA ASP A 170 -17.76 -0.13 26.83
C ASP A 170 -19.02 0.72 27.19
N LYS A 171 -19.78 1.23 26.18
CA LYS A 171 -20.98 2.06 26.41
C LYS A 171 -22.31 1.37 26.09
N ASP A 172 -22.26 0.21 25.43
CA ASP A 172 -23.45 -0.60 25.12
C ASP A 172 -23.65 -1.74 26.14
N VAL A 173 -22.94 -1.67 27.28
CA VAL A 173 -23.10 -2.54 28.46
C VAL A 173 -23.31 -1.66 29.69
N ASP A 174 -24.42 -0.93 29.72
CA ASP A 174 -25.02 -0.34 30.92
C ASP A 174 -26.53 -0.12 30.69
#